data_AF-A0A510K8H1-F1
#
_entry.id   AF-A0A510K8H1-F1
#
_cell.length_a   1.000
_cell.length_b   1.000
_cell.length_c   1.000
_cell.angle_alpha   90.00
_cell.angle_beta   90.00
_cell.angle_gamma   90.00
#
_symmetry.space_group_name_H-M   'P 1'
#
loop_
_entity.id
_entity.type
_entity.pdbx_description
1 polymer ?
#
loop_
_entity_poly.entity_id
_entity_poly.type
_entity_poly.pdbx_seq_one_letter_code
_entity_poly.pdbx_strand_id
1 'polypeptide(L)'
;MKISISGNYFSKVNDLYTRYEFKNGNSFEKGRHQIDVNGLGVNRGVATAELLVDVNLIIHIIPENQSEEFLNLIFEAFKYPREYPSLGRREDIVVIDEVKIVEIEKKELEEDIELKKDIFAYIPVNFISNSSVEVGNSRIFGTRYELTKNYVSENIGNKKSPKMVRIWNKEEVIYSSNITALEGEIVPVDEENDVVFCEM
;
A
#
# COMPACT_ATOMS: atom_id res chain seq x y z
N MET A 1 -9.90 9.75 0.50
CA MET A 1 -9.08 9.39 -0.69
C MET A 1 -9.14 7.88 -0.87
N LYS A 2 -9.26 7.42 -2.11
CA LYS A 2 -9.23 6.01 -2.52
C LYS A 2 -7.93 5.76 -3.29
N ILE A 3 -7.42 4.54 -3.24
CA ILE A 3 -6.13 4.18 -3.84
C ILE A 3 -6.29 2.82 -4.51
N SER A 4 -6.02 2.75 -5.82
CA SER A 4 -5.84 1.49 -6.52
C SER A 4 -4.36 1.19 -6.67
N ILE A 5 -3.98 -0.08 -6.53
CA ILE A 5 -2.59 -0.51 -6.64
C ILE A 5 -2.58 -1.81 -7.45
N SER A 6 -1.84 -1.79 -8.56
CA SER A 6 -1.49 -2.95 -9.34
C SER A 6 0.00 -2.92 -9.68
N GLY A 7 0.57 -4.07 -10.04
CA GLY A 7 1.98 -4.15 -10.39
C GLY A 7 2.58 -5.53 -10.16
N ASN A 8 3.90 -5.62 -10.22
CA ASN A 8 4.62 -6.86 -10.05
C ASN A 8 5.90 -6.65 -9.22
N TYR A 9 6.52 -7.76 -8.88
CA TYR A 9 7.86 -7.80 -8.32
C TYR A 9 8.57 -9.05 -8.85
N PHE A 10 9.89 -8.98 -9.00
CA PHE A 10 10.66 -10.11 -9.54
C PHE A 10 10.86 -11.22 -8.51
N SER A 11 11.25 -10.85 -7.29
CA SER A 11 11.56 -11.84 -6.25
C SER A 11 11.42 -11.27 -4.84
N LYS A 12 11.61 -12.13 -3.85
CA LYS A 12 11.57 -11.80 -2.43
C LYS A 12 12.84 -12.27 -1.75
N VAL A 13 13.45 -11.41 -0.93
CA VAL A 13 14.66 -11.71 -0.16
C VAL A 13 14.45 -11.39 1.31
N ASN A 14 15.19 -12.07 2.18
CA ASN A 14 15.24 -11.73 3.61
C ASN A 14 16.58 -11.07 3.89
N ASP A 15 16.56 -9.76 4.11
CA ASP A 15 17.74 -8.99 4.46
C ASP A 15 18.07 -9.19 5.94
N LEU A 16 19.27 -9.71 6.20
CA LEU A 16 19.76 -9.98 7.54
C LEU A 16 20.54 -8.76 8.05
N TYR A 17 20.04 -8.11 9.08
CA TYR A 17 20.68 -6.93 9.62
C TYR A 17 20.94 -7.03 11.13
N THR A 18 21.92 -6.25 11.59
CA THR A 18 22.20 -6.11 13.02
C THR A 18 21.21 -5.13 13.63
N ARG A 19 20.42 -5.60 14.59
CA ARG A 19 19.47 -4.76 15.31
C ARG A 19 20.10 -4.26 16.61
N TYR A 20 19.97 -2.96 16.85
CA TYR A 20 20.32 -2.33 18.11
C TYR A 20 19.04 -1.92 18.82
N GLU A 21 18.75 -2.55 19.94
CA GLU A 21 17.57 -2.28 20.74
C GLU A 21 17.98 -1.55 22.02
N PHE A 22 17.36 -0.40 22.26
CA PHE A 22 17.57 0.37 23.47
C PHE A 22 16.25 0.98 23.92
N LYS A 23 16.12 1.17 25.23
CA LYS A 23 15.00 1.88 25.83
C LYS A 23 15.52 3.19 26.37
N ASN A 24 14.82 4.28 26.05
CA ASN A 24 15.20 5.60 26.51
C ASN A 24 15.31 5.64 28.05
N GLY A 25 16.44 6.13 28.57
CA GLY A 25 16.72 6.24 30.00
C GLY A 25 17.18 4.95 30.72
N ASN A 26 17.36 3.83 30.02
CA ASN A 26 17.90 2.62 30.65
C ASN A 26 19.44 2.69 30.78
N SER A 27 19.93 2.60 32.02
CA SER A 27 21.37 2.52 32.28
C SER A 27 21.99 1.21 31.80
N PHE A 28 23.28 1.25 31.48
CA PHE A 28 24.06 0.08 31.12
C PHE A 28 24.13 -0.93 32.29
N GLU A 29 24.06 -2.21 31.93
CA GLU A 29 24.13 -3.33 32.87
C GLU A 29 24.84 -4.49 32.15
N LYS A 30 26.06 -4.82 32.58
CA LYS A 30 26.97 -5.76 31.89
C LYS A 30 26.38 -7.16 31.67
N GLY A 31 25.45 -7.59 32.52
CA GLY A 31 24.79 -8.89 32.39
C GLY A 31 23.63 -8.92 31.39
N ARG A 32 23.15 -7.75 30.94
CA ARG A 32 21.96 -7.62 30.08
C ARG A 32 22.27 -6.99 28.73
N HIS A 33 23.17 -6.02 28.70
CA HIS A 33 23.49 -5.23 27.52
C HIS A 33 24.85 -5.64 26.94
N GLN A 34 24.95 -5.67 25.61
CA GLN A 34 26.21 -5.97 24.92
C GLN A 34 27.06 -4.72 24.65
N ILE A 35 26.44 -3.53 24.64
CA ILE A 35 27.10 -2.26 24.31
C ILE A 35 26.73 -1.21 25.35
N ASP A 36 27.75 -0.47 25.82
CA ASP A 36 27.63 0.72 26.65
C ASP A 36 27.81 1.96 25.76
N VAL A 37 26.81 2.83 25.71
CA VAL A 37 26.88 4.12 25.03
C VAL A 37 26.69 5.22 26.07
N ASN A 38 27.79 5.74 26.60
CA ASN A 38 27.80 6.82 27.61
C ASN A 38 26.92 6.52 28.84
N GLY A 39 26.97 5.28 29.34
CA GLY A 39 26.18 4.82 30.48
C GLY A 39 24.79 4.32 30.13
N LEU A 40 24.38 4.33 28.85
CA LEU A 40 23.13 3.76 28.37
C LEU A 40 23.33 2.34 27.84
N GLY A 41 22.42 1.45 28.21
CA GLY A 41 22.46 0.05 27.79
C GLY A 41 21.84 -0.17 26.41
N VAL A 42 22.61 -0.79 25.50
CA VAL A 42 22.14 -1.19 24.18
C VAL A 42 22.26 -2.70 24.02
N ASN A 43 21.17 -3.34 23.61
CA ASN A 43 21.16 -4.74 23.21
C ASN A 43 21.49 -4.86 21.73
N ARG A 44 22.44 -5.74 21.38
CA ARG A 44 22.78 -6.06 20.00
C ARG A 44 22.26 -7.45 19.66
N GLY A 45 21.41 -7.51 18.64
CA GLY A 45 20.83 -8.76 18.14
C GLY A 45 20.89 -8.84 16.62
N VAL A 46 20.31 -9.91 16.11
CA VAL A 46 20.12 -10.16 14.68
C VAL A 46 18.64 -10.05 14.39
N ALA A 47 18.28 -9.39 13.29
CA ALA A 47 16.92 -9.30 12.81
C ALA A 47 16.91 -9.53 11.29
N THR A 48 15.74 -9.85 10.76
CA THR A 48 15.51 -9.97 9.33
C THR A 48 14.41 -9.01 8.90
N ALA A 49 14.55 -8.47 7.69
CA ALA A 49 13.51 -7.72 7.01
C ALA A 49 13.20 -8.43 5.69
N GLU A 50 11.94 -8.69 5.43
CA GLU A 50 11.50 -9.26 4.16
C GLU A 50 11.34 -8.13 3.14
N LEU A 51 11.99 -8.28 1.98
CA LEU A 51 12.02 -7.28 0.92
C LEU A 51 11.51 -7.88 -0.38
N LEU A 52 10.75 -7.08 -1.12
CA LEU A 52 10.43 -7.34 -2.52
C LEU A 52 11.49 -6.68 -3.40
N VAL A 53 11.93 -7.38 -4.44
CA VAL A 53 12.98 -6.94 -5.36
C VAL A 53 12.37 -6.67 -6.73
N ASP A 54 12.84 -5.61 -7.38
CA ASP A 54 12.36 -5.10 -8.68
C ASP A 54 10.84 -4.91 -8.70
N VAL A 55 10.37 -4.08 -7.77
CA VAL A 55 8.95 -3.74 -7.61
C VAL A 55 8.57 -2.67 -8.65
N ASN A 56 7.58 -2.96 -9.50
CA ASN A 56 7.00 -2.01 -10.44
C ASN A 56 5.51 -1.88 -10.13
N LEU A 57 5.03 -0.65 -9.95
CA LEU A 57 3.66 -0.37 -9.52
C LEU A 57 2.99 0.68 -10.41
N ILE A 58 1.71 0.48 -10.65
CA ILE A 58 0.76 1.52 -11.06
C ILE A 58 -0.09 1.84 -9.84
N ILE A 59 -0.17 3.12 -9.49
CA ILE A 59 -0.91 3.60 -8.32
C ILE A 59 -1.87 4.71 -8.76
N HIS A 60 -3.16 4.42 -8.78
CA HIS A 60 -4.19 5.44 -8.98
C HIS A 60 -4.55 6.07 -7.64
N ILE A 61 -4.41 7.39 -7.52
CA ILE A 61 -4.76 8.16 -6.32
C ILE A 61 -6.00 8.98 -6.61
N ILE A 62 -7.10 8.67 -5.91
CA ILE A 62 -8.41 9.29 -6.14
C ILE A 62 -8.78 10.11 -4.90
N PRO A 63 -8.47 11.42 -4.87
CA PRO A 63 -8.82 12.27 -3.73
C PRO A 63 -10.33 12.42 -3.57
N GLU A 64 -10.80 12.79 -2.37
CA GLU A 64 -12.23 13.16 -2.19
C GLU A 64 -12.50 14.56 -2.76
N ASN A 65 -11.55 15.47 -2.61
CA ASN A 65 -11.59 16.76 -3.27
C ASN A 65 -11.09 16.61 -4.71
N GLN A 66 -12.01 16.72 -5.65
CA GLN A 66 -11.75 16.62 -7.10
C GLN A 66 -11.51 17.99 -7.76
N SER A 67 -11.24 19.05 -6.98
CA SER A 67 -10.90 20.35 -7.58
C SER A 67 -9.56 20.28 -8.33
N GLU A 68 -9.49 20.96 -9.46
CA GLU A 68 -8.28 21.06 -10.29
C GLU A 68 -7.06 21.54 -9.47
N GLU A 69 -7.28 22.50 -8.57
CA GLU A 69 -6.25 23.02 -7.66
C GLU A 69 -5.66 21.91 -6.76
N PHE A 70 -6.50 21.00 -6.25
CA PHE A 70 -6.06 19.93 -5.35
C PHE A 70 -5.41 18.77 -6.12
N LEU A 71 -5.93 18.46 -7.31
CA LEU A 71 -5.30 17.48 -8.20
C LEU A 71 -3.91 17.95 -8.63
N ASN A 72 -3.78 19.22 -9.04
CA ASN A 72 -2.49 19.82 -9.39
C ASN A 72 -1.52 19.85 -8.20
N LEU A 73 -2.01 20.08 -6.98
CA LEU A 73 -1.17 20.01 -5.77
C LEU A 73 -0.55 18.61 -5.60
N ILE A 74 -1.34 17.55 -5.76
CA ILE A 74 -0.85 16.17 -5.66
C ILE A 74 0.12 15.86 -6.79
N PHE A 75 -0.25 16.20 -8.03
CA PHE A 75 0.57 16.00 -9.22
C PHE A 75 1.96 16.63 -9.07
N GLU A 76 2.02 17.93 -8.70
CA GLU A 76 3.28 18.65 -8.52
C GLU A 76 4.09 18.09 -7.35
N ALA A 77 3.44 17.56 -6.30
CA ALA A 77 4.14 16.92 -5.19
C ALA A 77 4.87 15.63 -5.60
N PHE A 78 4.36 14.88 -6.57
CA PHE A 78 5.05 13.70 -7.11
C PHE A 78 6.05 14.06 -8.22
N LYS A 79 5.76 15.08 -9.02
CA LYS A 79 6.64 15.53 -10.10
C LYS A 79 7.87 16.28 -9.59
N TYR A 80 7.70 17.09 -8.55
CA TYR A 80 8.75 17.88 -7.92
C TYR A 80 8.74 17.71 -6.40
N PRO A 81 9.06 16.50 -5.90
CA PRO A 81 8.98 16.20 -4.48
C PRO A 81 10.03 17.02 -3.72
N ARG A 82 9.65 17.56 -2.55
CA ARG A 82 10.60 18.21 -1.63
C ARG A 82 11.60 17.21 -1.05
N GLU A 83 11.15 15.98 -0.86
CA GLU A 83 11.94 14.81 -0.47
C GLU A 83 11.47 13.64 -1.33
N TYR A 84 12.41 12.92 -1.96
CA TYR A 84 12.06 11.78 -2.80
C TYR A 84 11.27 10.75 -2.01
N PRO A 85 10.12 10.26 -2.54
CA PRO A 85 9.32 9.27 -1.86
C PRO A 85 10.06 7.94 -1.77
N SER A 86 9.73 7.17 -0.74
CA SER A 86 10.24 5.83 -0.51
C SER A 86 9.10 4.84 -0.36
N LEU A 87 9.25 3.60 -0.84
CA LEU A 87 8.25 2.54 -0.69
C LEU A 87 8.54 1.74 0.58
N GLY A 88 7.82 2.04 1.66
CA GLY A 88 7.98 1.37 2.93
C GLY A 88 9.12 1.95 3.75
N ARG A 89 10.36 1.44 3.58
CA ARG A 89 11.52 1.93 4.35
C ARG A 89 12.12 3.17 3.70
N ARG A 90 12.78 4.03 4.49
CA ARG A 90 13.30 5.32 3.99
C ARG A 90 14.43 5.14 2.98
N GLU A 91 15.18 4.05 3.08
CA GLU A 91 16.26 3.70 2.16
C GLU A 91 15.77 3.14 0.80
N ASP A 92 14.52 2.70 0.71
CA ASP A 92 13.93 2.13 -0.51
C ASP A 92 13.31 3.25 -1.36
N ILE A 93 14.16 4.08 -1.96
CA ILE A 93 13.74 5.25 -2.75
C ILE A 93 13.00 4.80 -4.02
N VAL A 94 11.91 5.51 -4.33
CA VAL A 94 11.10 5.26 -5.54
C VAL A 94 11.69 6.00 -6.72
N VAL A 95 11.79 5.29 -7.85
CA VAL A 95 11.93 5.91 -9.16
C VAL A 95 10.53 6.09 -9.73
N ILE A 96 10.14 7.34 -9.98
CA ILE A 96 8.85 7.68 -10.58
C ILE A 96 9.09 7.79 -12.08
N ASP A 97 8.64 6.79 -12.83
CA ASP A 97 8.74 6.81 -14.29
C ASP A 97 7.76 7.82 -14.90
N GLU A 98 6.55 7.92 -14.33
CA GLU A 98 5.51 8.78 -14.84
C GLU A 98 4.55 9.26 -13.75
N VAL A 99 4.05 10.49 -13.91
CA VAL A 99 2.94 11.06 -13.13
C VAL A 99 1.99 11.71 -14.12
N LYS A 100 0.70 11.33 -14.06
CA LYS A 100 -0.37 11.87 -14.90
C LYS A 100 -1.59 12.19 -14.06
N ILE A 101 -2.35 13.19 -14.50
CA ILE A 101 -3.74 13.39 -14.08
C ILE A 101 -4.58 12.76 -15.18
N VAL A 102 -5.36 11.74 -14.85
CA VAL A 102 -6.17 10.96 -15.79
C VAL A 102 -7.64 11.04 -15.40
N GLU A 103 -8.53 10.91 -16.37
CA GLU A 103 -9.96 10.71 -16.12
C GLU A 103 -10.23 9.22 -15.88
N ILE A 104 -11.10 8.93 -14.91
CA ILE A 104 -11.54 7.57 -14.61
C ILE A 104 -13.04 7.52 -14.82
N GLU A 105 -13.47 6.64 -15.71
CA GLU A 105 -14.88 6.47 -16.05
C GLU A 105 -15.36 5.09 -15.63
N LYS A 106 -16.56 5.04 -15.03
CA LYS A 106 -17.31 3.79 -14.88
C LYS A 106 -18.08 3.55 -16.17
N LYS A 107 -17.62 2.61 -16.98
CA LYS A 107 -18.26 2.23 -18.23
C LYS A 107 -18.51 0.72 -18.28
N GLU A 108 -19.53 0.34 -19.03
CA GLU A 108 -19.76 -1.04 -19.42
C GLU A 108 -18.68 -1.44 -20.42
N LEU A 109 -18.01 -2.57 -20.18
CA LEU A 109 -16.92 -3.02 -21.03
C LEU A 109 -17.47 -3.64 -22.33
N GLU A 110 -16.98 -3.18 -23.47
CA GLU A 110 -17.33 -3.74 -24.78
C GLU A 110 -16.60 -5.06 -25.07
N GLU A 111 -15.45 -5.28 -24.42
CA GLU A 111 -14.63 -6.49 -24.53
C GLU A 111 -13.96 -6.74 -23.16
N ASP A 112 -13.54 -8.00 -22.92
CA ASP A 112 -12.76 -8.36 -21.73
C ASP A 112 -11.44 -7.57 -21.67
N ILE A 113 -11.10 -7.05 -20.48
CA ILE A 113 -9.78 -6.48 -20.21
C ILE A 113 -8.96 -7.49 -19.41
N GLU A 114 -8.07 -8.20 -20.11
CA GLU A 114 -7.11 -9.13 -19.49
C GLU A 114 -5.82 -8.44 -19.07
N LEU A 115 -5.52 -8.46 -17.77
CA LEU A 115 -4.22 -8.02 -17.26
C LEU A 115 -3.17 -9.11 -17.50
N LYS A 116 -1.90 -8.69 -17.67
CA LYS A 116 -0.78 -9.64 -17.78
C LYS A 116 -0.72 -10.54 -16.55
N LYS A 117 -0.37 -11.81 -16.76
CA LYS A 117 -0.42 -12.86 -15.71
C LYS A 117 0.49 -12.60 -14.51
N ASP A 118 1.57 -11.85 -14.71
CA ASP A 118 2.53 -11.48 -13.68
C ASP A 118 2.14 -10.18 -12.95
N ILE A 119 1.09 -9.48 -13.39
CA ILE A 119 0.55 -8.31 -12.70
C ILE A 119 -0.41 -8.78 -11.61
N PHE A 120 -0.14 -8.33 -10.40
CA PHE A 120 -0.95 -8.50 -9.22
C PHE A 120 -1.68 -7.20 -8.89
N ALA A 121 -2.82 -7.29 -8.23
CA ALA A 121 -3.53 -6.13 -7.70
C ALA A 121 -4.20 -6.42 -6.36
N TYR A 122 -4.47 -5.36 -5.60
CA TYR A 122 -5.36 -5.43 -4.44
C TYR A 122 -6.79 -5.13 -4.89
N ILE A 123 -7.58 -6.18 -5.07
CA ILE A 123 -8.91 -6.11 -5.68
C ILE A 123 -9.97 -6.05 -4.58
N PRO A 124 -10.81 -5.00 -4.51
CA PRO A 124 -11.93 -4.97 -3.56
C PRO A 124 -12.78 -6.23 -3.68
N VAL A 125 -13.15 -6.84 -2.54
CA VAL A 125 -13.93 -8.10 -2.52
C VAL A 125 -15.22 -7.99 -3.35
N ASN A 126 -15.83 -6.80 -3.38
CA ASN A 126 -17.07 -6.55 -4.10
C ASN A 126 -16.93 -6.70 -5.63
N PHE A 127 -15.75 -6.45 -6.20
CA PHE A 127 -15.52 -6.63 -7.64
C PHE A 127 -15.62 -8.11 -8.02
N ILE A 128 -15.16 -8.99 -7.14
CA ILE A 128 -15.19 -10.44 -7.33
C ILE A 128 -16.58 -11.00 -6.98
N SER A 129 -17.22 -10.52 -5.91
CA SER A 129 -18.57 -11.00 -5.53
C SER A 129 -19.63 -10.62 -6.55
N ASN A 130 -19.48 -9.47 -7.20
CA ASN A 130 -20.40 -9.01 -8.24
C ASN A 130 -20.07 -9.62 -9.61
N SER A 131 -19.04 -10.46 -9.72
CA SER A 131 -18.54 -11.03 -10.97
C SER A 131 -18.09 -10.00 -12.01
N SER A 132 -17.80 -8.76 -11.61
CA SER A 132 -17.26 -7.74 -12.51
C SER A 132 -15.79 -7.99 -12.85
N VAL A 133 -15.09 -8.73 -11.99
CA VAL A 133 -13.70 -9.17 -12.20
C VAL A 133 -13.54 -10.63 -11.82
N GLU A 134 -12.89 -11.40 -12.69
CA GLU A 134 -12.41 -12.76 -12.41
C GLU A 134 -10.91 -12.77 -12.12
N VAL A 135 -10.48 -13.72 -11.28
CA VAL A 135 -9.07 -13.90 -10.92
C VAL A 135 -8.68 -15.37 -10.92
N GLY A 136 -7.46 -15.65 -11.38
CA GLY A 136 -6.92 -17.01 -11.43
C GLY A 136 -7.50 -17.87 -12.56
N ASN A 137 -7.24 -19.18 -12.53
CA ASN A 137 -7.71 -20.13 -13.54
C ASN A 137 -8.82 -21.02 -12.95
N SER A 138 -10.09 -20.70 -13.24
CA SER A 138 -11.30 -21.46 -12.87
C SER A 138 -11.66 -21.55 -11.38
N ARG A 139 -10.79 -21.07 -10.48
CA ARG A 139 -11.07 -20.87 -9.05
C ARG A 139 -10.44 -19.54 -8.64
N ILE A 140 -11.09 -18.83 -7.72
CA ILE A 140 -10.52 -17.63 -7.11
C ILE A 140 -9.28 -18.07 -6.32
N PHE A 141 -8.10 -17.74 -6.85
CA PHE A 141 -6.84 -17.83 -6.12
C PHE A 141 -6.46 -16.45 -5.62
N GLY A 142 -5.86 -16.35 -4.44
CA GLY A 142 -5.43 -15.08 -3.87
C GLY A 142 -5.35 -15.11 -2.35
N THR A 143 -4.86 -14.02 -1.78
CA THR A 143 -4.82 -13.81 -0.32
C THR A 143 -5.79 -12.71 0.06
N ARG A 144 -6.71 -12.98 0.98
CA ARG A 144 -7.63 -11.97 1.51
C ARG A 144 -6.94 -11.14 2.58
N TYR A 145 -7.02 -9.82 2.45
CA TYR A 145 -6.46 -8.86 3.40
C TYR A 145 -7.54 -7.90 3.90
N GLU A 146 -7.40 -7.44 5.14
CA GLU A 146 -8.08 -6.25 5.65
C GLU A 146 -7.05 -5.10 5.71
N LEU A 147 -6.96 -4.31 4.64
CA LEU A 147 -5.99 -3.23 4.55
C LEU A 147 -6.43 -2.02 5.38
N THR A 148 -5.53 -1.49 6.21
CA THR A 148 -5.78 -0.27 6.96
C THR A 148 -5.80 0.94 6.02
N LYS A 149 -6.93 1.64 5.92
CA LYS A 149 -7.10 2.80 5.02
C LYS A 149 -6.84 4.11 5.73
N ASN A 150 -7.56 4.36 6.82
CA ASN A 150 -7.40 5.54 7.65
C ASN A 150 -7.80 5.20 9.09
N TYR A 151 -7.67 6.16 10.01
CA TYR A 151 -8.04 5.95 11.40
C TYR A 151 -8.75 7.17 11.98
N VAL A 152 -9.60 6.91 12.97
CA VAL A 152 -10.09 7.92 13.90
C VAL A 152 -9.34 7.78 15.23
N SER A 153 -9.12 8.91 15.90
CA SER A 153 -8.47 8.90 17.21
C SER A 153 -9.52 8.96 18.31
N GLU A 154 -9.54 7.93 19.17
CA GLU A 154 -10.48 7.82 20.26
C GLU A 154 -9.78 7.87 21.62
N ASN A 155 -10.42 8.52 22.59
CA ASN A 155 -9.94 8.54 23.96
C ASN A 155 -10.56 7.39 24.75
N ILE A 156 -9.75 6.39 25.09
CA ILE A 156 -10.14 5.27 25.97
C ILE A 156 -9.79 5.54 27.46
N GLY A 157 -9.24 6.71 27.76
CA GLY A 157 -8.92 7.16 29.11
C GLY A 157 -10.01 8.06 29.70
N ASN A 158 -9.76 8.56 30.92
CA ASN A 158 -10.67 9.48 31.58
C ASN A 158 -10.34 10.93 31.22
N LYS A 159 -11.25 11.88 31.46
CA LYS A 159 -11.02 13.32 31.17
C LYS A 159 -9.76 13.91 31.82
N LYS A 160 -9.33 13.36 32.96
CA LYS A 160 -8.11 13.80 33.69
C LYS A 160 -6.82 13.13 33.18
N SER A 161 -6.93 12.02 32.47
CA SER A 161 -5.80 11.21 31.98
C SER A 161 -6.17 10.57 30.64
N PRO A 162 -6.27 11.39 29.57
CA PRO A 162 -6.66 10.89 28.26
C PRO A 162 -5.64 9.88 27.74
N LYS A 163 -6.14 8.82 27.10
CA LYS A 163 -5.36 7.82 26.39
C LYS A 163 -5.90 7.70 24.99
N MET A 164 -5.22 8.36 24.06
CA MET A 164 -5.61 8.34 22.65
C MET A 164 -5.14 7.04 22.00
N VAL A 165 -6.05 6.35 21.34
CA VAL A 165 -5.76 5.19 20.50
C VAL A 165 -6.25 5.45 19.08
N ARG A 166 -5.69 4.72 18.12
CA ARG A 166 -6.12 4.74 16.72
C ARG A 166 -7.09 3.58 16.50
N ILE A 167 -8.29 3.90 16.03
CA ILE A 167 -9.26 2.91 15.54
C ILE A 167 -9.18 2.94 14.02
N TRP A 168 -8.67 1.86 13.43
CA TRP A 168 -8.44 1.76 12.00
C TRP A 168 -9.71 1.37 11.26
N ASN A 169 -10.08 2.17 10.26
CA ASN A 169 -11.02 1.76 9.22
C ASN A 169 -10.25 0.92 8.20
N LYS A 170 -10.81 -0.23 7.85
CA LYS A 170 -10.17 -1.20 6.96
C LYS A 170 -11.01 -1.46 5.73
N GLU A 171 -10.34 -1.79 4.64
CA GLU A 171 -10.94 -2.23 3.38
C GLU A 171 -10.59 -3.70 3.16
N GLU A 172 -11.59 -4.50 2.79
CA GLU A 172 -11.35 -5.90 2.45
C GLU A 172 -11.01 -6.05 0.96
N VAL A 173 -9.89 -6.70 0.70
CA VAL A 173 -9.40 -6.93 -0.66
C VAL A 173 -8.90 -8.35 -0.83
N ILE A 174 -8.85 -8.81 -2.08
CA ILE A 174 -8.16 -10.02 -2.51
C ILE A 174 -6.92 -9.58 -3.29
N TYR A 175 -5.75 -9.96 -2.79
CA TYR A 175 -4.50 -9.82 -3.53
C TYR A 175 -4.32 -11.03 -4.45
N SER A 176 -4.33 -10.81 -5.76
CA SER A 176 -4.22 -11.86 -6.77
C SER A 176 -3.66 -11.35 -8.10
N SER A 177 -3.41 -12.27 -9.04
CA SER A 177 -2.99 -12.05 -10.43
C SER A 177 -3.84 -12.86 -11.41
N ASN A 178 -3.53 -12.77 -12.70
CA ASN A 178 -4.35 -13.35 -13.80
C ASN A 178 -5.78 -12.82 -13.69
N ILE A 179 -5.90 -11.51 -13.81
CA ILE A 179 -7.10 -10.73 -13.53
C ILE A 179 -7.76 -10.39 -14.88
N THR A 180 -9.07 -10.63 -14.98
CA THR A 180 -9.86 -10.26 -16.15
C THR A 180 -11.07 -9.45 -15.69
N ALA A 181 -11.22 -8.23 -16.19
CA ALA A 181 -12.47 -7.49 -16.08
C ALA A 181 -13.39 -7.91 -17.23
N LEU A 182 -14.62 -8.31 -16.92
CA LEU A 182 -15.49 -9.01 -17.87
C LEU A 182 -16.26 -8.06 -18.79
N GLU A 183 -16.44 -8.45 -20.05
CA GLU A 183 -17.35 -7.85 -21.01
C GLU A 183 -18.78 -7.73 -20.45
N GLY A 184 -19.45 -6.61 -20.71
CA GLY A 184 -20.81 -6.33 -20.24
C GLY A 184 -20.91 -5.90 -18.77
N GLU A 185 -19.81 -5.95 -18.01
CA GLU A 185 -19.76 -5.49 -16.63
C GLU A 185 -19.32 -4.03 -16.52
N ILE A 186 -19.81 -3.34 -15.49
CA ILE A 186 -19.46 -1.93 -15.25
C ILE A 186 -18.23 -1.86 -14.36
N VAL A 187 -17.09 -1.49 -14.95
CA VAL A 187 -15.81 -1.41 -14.25
C VAL A 187 -15.22 0.00 -14.42
N PRO A 188 -14.64 0.58 -13.36
CA PRO A 188 -13.88 1.82 -13.49
C PRO A 188 -12.57 1.57 -14.24
N VAL A 189 -12.36 2.33 -15.31
CA VAL A 189 -11.18 2.25 -16.19
C VAL A 189 -10.68 3.67 -16.43
N ASP A 190 -9.37 3.86 -16.52
CA ASP A 190 -8.80 5.15 -16.90
C ASP A 190 -8.70 5.34 -18.43
N GLU A 191 -8.22 6.51 -18.85
CA GLU A 191 -8.04 6.86 -20.26
C GLU A 191 -6.98 6.00 -21.00
N GLU A 192 -6.12 5.29 -20.27
CA GLU A 192 -5.10 4.40 -20.83
C GLU A 192 -5.56 2.93 -20.87
N ASN A 193 -6.84 2.70 -20.53
CA ASN A 193 -7.48 1.40 -20.45
C ASN A 193 -6.97 0.51 -19.30
N ASP A 194 -6.39 1.13 -18.26
CA ASP A 194 -6.05 0.42 -17.02
C ASP A 194 -7.26 0.29 -16.10
N VAL A 195 -7.47 -0.92 -15.59
CA VAL A 195 -8.55 -1.22 -14.64
C VAL A 195 -8.21 -0.62 -13.27
N VAL A 196 -9.12 0.19 -12.73
CA VAL A 196 -8.94 0.86 -11.44
C VAL A 196 -9.65 0.08 -10.34
N PHE A 197 -8.91 -0.67 -9.52
CA PHE A 197 -9.46 -1.46 -8.41
C PHE A 197 -9.86 -0.60 -7.20
N CYS A 198 -10.83 0.29 -7.38
CA CYS A 198 -11.44 1.11 -6.34
C CYS A 198 -12.92 1.30 -6.62
N GLU A 199 -13.75 1.17 -5.60
CA GLU A 199 -15.15 1.57 -5.74
C GLU A 199 -15.21 3.08 -5.93
N MET A 200 -15.71 3.58 -7.06
CA MET A 200 -15.96 5.02 -7.24
C MET A 200 -17.29 5.46 -6.66
#